data_AF-A0A5Y4CL74-F1
#
_entry.id   AF-A0A5Y4CL74-F1
#
_cell.length_a   1.000
_cell.length_b   1.000
_cell.length_c   1.000
_cell.angle_alpha   90.00
_cell.angle_beta   90.00
_cell.angle_gamma   90.00
#
_symmetry.space_group_name_H-M   'P 1'
#
loop_
_entity.id
_entity.type
_entity.pdbx_description
1 polymer ?
#
loop_
_entity_poly.entity_id
_entity_poly.type
_entity_poly.pdbx_seq_one_letter_code
_entity_poly.pdbx_strand_id
1 'polypeptide(L)' 'SAQPGDVLICCFGSSVPNHAAIYCGDGELLHHIPEQLSKRERYTDKWQRRTHSIWRHRAWRASAFTGICNDFAAASACR' A
#
# COMPACT_ATOMS: atom_id res chain seq x y z
N SER A 1 13.31 -5.31 3.77
CA SER A 1 11.85 -5.55 3.88
C SER A 1 11.11 -4.24 3.72
N ALA A 2 9.85 -4.27 3.29
CA ALA A 2 8.99 -3.08 3.27
C ALA A 2 8.75 -2.57 4.70
N GLN A 3 8.60 -1.25 4.84
CA GLN A 3 8.22 -0.58 6.09
C GLN A 3 6.93 0.23 5.88
N PRO A 4 6.13 0.49 6.93
CA PRO A 4 4.92 1.27 6.81
C PRO A 4 5.16 2.61 6.11
N GLY A 5 4.34 2.90 5.11
CA GLY A 5 4.45 4.09 4.26
C GLY A 5 5.31 3.93 3.01
N ASP A 6 5.98 2.79 2.82
CA ASP A 6 6.64 2.48 1.54
C ASP A 6 5.63 2.37 0.40
N VAL A 7 6.05 2.82 -0.78
CA VAL A 7 5.29 2.60 -2.02
C VAL A 7 5.82 1.36 -2.72
N LEU A 8 4.99 0.34 -2.88
CA LEU A 8 5.29 -0.81 -3.72
C LEU A 8 4.83 -0.53 -5.15
N ILE A 9 5.75 -0.66 -6.08
CA ILE A 9 5.44 -0.64 -7.51
C ILE A 9 5.32 -2.09 -7.99
N CYS A 10 4.19 -2.42 -8.60
CA CYS A 10 3.82 -3.76 -9.01
C CYS A 10 3.55 -3.84 -10.53
N CYS A 11 3.84 -5.00 -11.11
CA CYS A 11 3.40 -5.38 -12.45
C CYS A 11 2.01 -6.07 -12.34
N PHE A 12 0.95 -5.32 -12.60
CA PHE A 12 -0.43 -5.79 -12.50
C PHE A 12 -1.03 -6.01 -13.89
N GLY A 13 -1.34 -7.27 -14.21
CA GLY A 13 -1.86 -7.66 -15.54
C GLY A 13 -0.92 -7.36 -16.72
N SER A 14 0.34 -7.01 -16.46
CA SER A 14 1.32 -6.57 -17.45
C SER A 14 2.73 -7.04 -17.06
N SER A 15 3.67 -7.00 -18.00
CA SER A 15 5.10 -7.20 -17.75
C SER A 15 5.82 -5.93 -17.29
N VAL A 16 5.20 -4.76 -17.46
CA VAL A 16 5.78 -3.48 -17.02
C VAL A 16 5.17 -2.99 -15.70
N PRO A 17 5.92 -2.22 -14.90
CA PRO A 17 5.42 -1.68 -13.64
C PRO A 17 4.34 -0.63 -13.90
N ASN A 18 3.14 -0.83 -13.36
CA ASN A 18 1.97 0.00 -13.68
C ASN A 18 1.01 0.21 -12.50
N HIS A 19 1.25 -0.43 -11.36
CA HIS A 19 0.37 -0.38 -10.20
C HIS A 19 1.14 0.06 -8.97
N ALA A 20 0.59 0.98 -8.19
CA ALA A 20 1.17 1.43 -6.91
C ALA A 20 0.31 0.99 -5.73
N ALA A 21 0.96 0.60 -4.64
CA ALA A 21 0.33 0.30 -3.36
C ALA A 21 1.16 0.92 -2.22
N ILE A 22 0.52 1.26 -1.12
CA ILE A 22 1.19 1.70 0.11
C ILE A 22 1.26 0.50 1.06
N TYR A 23 2.44 0.17 1.58
CA TYR A 23 2.56 -0.81 2.64
C TYR A 23 2.05 -0.21 3.96
N CYS A 24 1.07 -0.86 4.59
CA CYS A 24 0.48 -0.36 5.83
C CYS A 24 1.13 -0.92 7.09
N GLY A 25 2.12 -1.81 6.97
CA GLY A 25 2.56 -2.64 8.09
C GLY A 25 1.75 -3.93 8.20
N ASP A 26 2.17 -4.84 9.07
CA ASP A 26 1.48 -6.10 9.41
C ASP A 26 1.09 -6.97 8.20
N GLY A 27 1.82 -6.82 7.09
CA GLY A 27 1.51 -7.54 5.86
C GLY A 27 0.26 -7.04 5.13
N GLU A 28 -0.14 -5.79 5.32
CA GLU A 28 -1.25 -5.14 4.59
C GLU A 28 -0.76 -4.15 3.52
N LEU A 29 -1.50 -4.09 2.41
CA LEU A 29 -1.38 -3.09 1.36
C LEU A 29 -2.64 -2.24 1.30
N LEU A 30 -2.49 -0.93 1.21
CA LEU A 30 -3.54 -0.02 0.75
C LEU A 30 -3.33 0.29 -0.72
N HIS A 31 -4.36 0.06 -1.53
CA HIS A 31 -4.33 0.40 -2.95
C HIS A 31 -5.74 0.54 -3.53
N HIS A 32 -5.80 0.92 -4.79
CA HIS A 32 -7.00 0.95 -5.60
C HIS A 32 -6.83 -0.03 -6.77
N ILE A 33 -7.67 -1.06 -6.84
CA ILE A 33 -7.69 -1.97 -7.98
C ILE A 33 -8.70 -1.44 -9.01
N PRO A 34 -8.43 -1.52 -10.32
CA PRO A 34 -9.41 -1.18 -11.34
C PRO A 34 -10.78 -1.82 -11.07
N GLU A 35 -11.83 -1.03 -11.33
CA GLU A 35 -13.24 -1.38 -11.10
C GLU A 35 -13.62 -1.73 -9.64
N GLN A 36 -12.76 -1.45 -8.65
CA GLN A 36 -13.03 -1.70 -7.23
C GLN A 36 -12.82 -0.44 -6.40
N LEU A 37 -13.44 -0.39 -5.21
CA LEU A 37 -13.11 0.64 -4.24
C LEU A 37 -11.68 0.46 -3.72
N SER A 38 -11.08 1.56 -3.25
CA SER A 38 -9.83 1.50 -2.50
C SER A 38 -10.01 0.60 -1.28
N LYS A 39 -9.04 -0.27 -1.04
CA LYS A 39 -9.12 -1.27 0.03
C LYS A 39 -7.77 -1.57 0.64
N ARG A 40 -7.83 -2.12 1.85
CA ARG A 40 -6.72 -2.83 2.47
C ARG A 40 -6.81 -4.31 2.13
N GLU A 41 -5.72 -4.90 1.68
CA GLU A 41 -5.63 -6.35 1.47
C GLU A 41 -4.26 -6.89 1.83
N ARG A 42 -4.18 -8.21 2.02
CA ARG A 42 -2.95 -8.86 2.48
C ARG A 42 -1.87 -8.85 1.39
N TYR A 43 -0.64 -8.52 1.79
CA TYR A 43 0.58 -8.59 0.99
C TYR A 43 1.06 -10.05 0.84
N THR A 44 0.23 -10.85 0.18
CA THR A 44 0.46 -12.27 -0.09
C THR A 44 1.63 -12.51 -1.04
N ASP A 45 2.11 -13.75 -1.12
CA ASP A 45 3.16 -14.13 -2.08
C ASP A 45 2.80 -13.78 -3.53
N LYS A 46 1.50 -13.77 -3.89
CA LYS A 46 1.03 -13.32 -5.21
C LYS A 46 1.40 -11.86 -5.44
N TRP A 47 1.25 -10.99 -4.45
CA TRP A 47 1.63 -9.58 -4.53
C TRP A 47 3.13 -9.37 -4.44
N GLN A 48 3.82 -10.13 -3.58
CA GLN A 48 5.27 -10.08 -3.48
C GLN A 48 5.93 -10.44 -4.82
N ARG A 49 5.46 -11.51 -5.50
CA ARG A 49 5.94 -11.88 -6.84
C ARG A 49 5.65 -10.84 -7.92
N ARG A 50 4.64 -9.98 -7.72
CA ARG A 50 4.32 -8.88 -8.64
C ARG A 50 5.06 -7.60 -8.30
N THR A 51 5.67 -7.51 -7.13
CA THR A 51 6.40 -6.30 -6.71
C THR A 51 7.67 -6.19 -7.53
N HIS A 52 7.74 -5.14 -8.34
CA HIS A 52 8.90 -4.80 -9.13
C HIS A 52 9.93 -4.02 -8.30
N SER A 53 9.47 -3.05 -7.52
CA SER A 53 10.35 -2.23 -6.69
C SER A 53 9.62 -1.63 -5.49
N ILE A 54 10.39 -1.25 -4.46
CA ILE A 54 9.90 -0.62 -3.23
C ILE A 54 10.55 0.76 -3.12
N TRP A 55 9.74 1.81 -3.02
CA TRP A 55 10.18 3.19 -3.02
C TRP A 55 9.87 3.83 -1.68
N ARG A 56 10.87 4.51 -1.12
CA ARG A 56 10.72 5.35 0.06
C ARG A 56 11.13 6.77 -0.28
N HIS A 57 10.26 7.72 0.05
CA HIS A 57 10.58 9.13 -0.13
C HIS A 57 11.73 9.55 0.80
N ARG A 58 12.69 10.34 0.30
CA ARG A 58 13.89 10.70 1.09
C ARG A 58 13.57 11.52 2.33
N ALA A 59 12.60 12.43 2.24
CA ALA A 59 12.14 13.24 3.37
C ALA A 59 10.97 12.57 4.13
N TRP A 60 10.88 11.24 4.09
CA TRP A 60 9.84 10.49 4.80
C TRP A 60 9.81 10.82 6.29
N ARG A 61 8.60 10.92 6.85
CA ARG A 61 8.36 11.10 8.29
C ARG A 61 7.21 10.22 8.71
N ALA A 62 7.27 9.68 9.93
CA ALA A 62 6.22 8.82 10.49
C ALA A 62 4.82 9.48 10.42
N SER A 63 4.75 10.80 10.63
CA SER A 63 3.49 11.57 10.57
C SER A 63 2.77 11.48 9.22
N ALA A 64 3.50 11.26 8.12
CA ALA A 64 2.89 11.10 6.80
C ALA A 64 2.08 9.79 6.70
N PHE A 65 2.49 8.74 7.42
CA PHE A 65 1.70 7.51 7.56
C PHE A 65 0.60 7.66 8.61
N THR A 66 0.89 8.34 9.72
CA THR A 66 -0.07 8.55 10.81
C THR A 66 -1.36 9.20 10.33
N GLY A 67 -1.30 10.14 9.37
CA GLY A 67 -2.51 10.72 8.76
C GLY A 67 -3.44 9.65 8.17
N ILE A 68 -2.89 8.72 7.38
CA ILE A 68 -3.65 7.59 6.81
C ILE A 68 -4.23 6.70 7.91
N CYS A 69 -3.45 6.39 8.96
CA CYS A 69 -3.92 5.59 10.09
C CYS A 69 -5.08 6.26 10.83
N ASN A 70 -5.02 7.58 11.02
CA ASN A 70 -6.08 8.34 11.69
C ASN A 70 -7.37 8.32 10.87
N ASP A 71 -7.28 8.46 9.54
CA ASP A 71 -8.44 8.38 8.65
C ASP A 71 -9.11 6.99 8.73
N PHE A 72 -8.31 5.92 8.80
CA PHE A 72 -8.83 4.56 9.01
C PHE A 72 -9.53 4.40 10.36
N ALA A 73 -8.94 4.92 11.44
CA ALA A 73 -9.52 4.85 12.76
C ALA A 73 -10.86 5.61 12.80
N ALA A 74 -10.91 6.81 12.21
CA ALA A 74 -12.11 7.64 12.12
C ALA A 74 -13.21 6.93 11.31
N ALA A 75 -12.89 6.37 10.14
CA ALA A 75 -13.85 5.63 9.31
C ALA A 75 -14.38 4.34 9.97
N SER A 76 -13.62 3.78 10.92
CA SER A 76 -14.03 2.59 11.68
C SER A 76 -14.92 2.94 12.86
N ALA A 77 -14.77 4.14 13.44
CA ALA A 77 -15.58 4.63 14.56
C ALA A 77 -17.00 5.08 14.16
N CYS A 78 -17.24 5.39 12.88
CA CYS A 78 -18.54 5.77 12.34
C CYS A 78 -19.40 4.57 11.87
N ARG A 79 -19.06 3.33 12.27
CA ARG A 79 -19.82 2.11 11.95
C ARG A 79 -20.60 1.61 13.14
#